data_AF-A0A9C7QEP6-F1
#
_entry.id   AF-A0A9C7QEP6-F1
#
_cell.length_a   1.000
_cell.length_b   1.000
_cell.length_c   1.000
_cell.angle_alpha   90.00
_cell.angle_beta   90.00
_cell.angle_gamma   90.00
#
_symmetry.space_group_name_H-M   'P 1'
#
loop_
_entity.id
_entity.type
_entity.pdbx_description
1 polymer ?
#
loop_
_entity_poly.entity_id
_entity_poly.type
_entity_poly.pdbx_seq_one_letter_code
_entity_poly.pdbx_strand_id
1 'polypeptide(L)' 'LLIGERTAENIKVGIGSAYKTGDTEPVMDIKGRNLLNGLPENITVTSEEIREAISEPLSHVIDAIKTTLEKTPPEL' A
#
# COMPACT_ATOMS: atom_id res chain seq x y z
N LEU A 1 3.04 8.01 -12.73
CA LEU A 1 3.57 9.16 -11.98
C LEU A 1 4.76 8.70 -11.15
N LEU A 2 5.85 9.46 -11.06
CA LEU A 2 6.98 9.17 -10.17
C LEU A 2 6.88 10.01 -8.89
N ILE A 3 6.98 9.34 -7.74
CA ILE A 3 7.00 9.96 -6.41
C ILE A 3 8.20 9.44 -5.62
N GLY A 4 8.65 10.21 -4.62
CA GLY A 4 9.72 9.77 -3.71
C GLY A 4 9.20 8.94 -2.54
N GLU A 5 10.11 8.25 -1.85
CA GLU A 5 9.79 7.36 -0.71
C GLU A 5 8.97 8.06 0.38
N ARG A 6 9.32 9.29 0.76
CA ARG A 6 8.56 10.04 1.77
C ARG A 6 7.09 10.24 1.38
N THR A 7 6.83 10.51 0.10
CA THR A 7 5.46 10.66 -0.40
C THR A 7 4.74 9.32 -0.43
N ALA A 8 5.42 8.26 -0.86
CA ALA A 8 4.88 6.89 -0.85
C ALA A 8 4.51 6.45 0.58
N GLU A 9 5.38 6.74 1.57
CA GLU A 9 5.12 6.42 2.98
C GLU A 9 3.91 7.18 3.53
N ASN A 10 3.80 8.48 3.22
CA ASN A 10 2.65 9.28 3.64
C ASN A 10 1.33 8.73 3.07
N ILE A 11 1.34 8.27 1.82
CA ILE A 11 0.16 7.63 1.20
C ILE A 11 -0.18 6.32 1.93
N LYS A 12 0.83 5.46 2.15
CA LYS A 12 0.67 4.18 2.84
C LYS A 12 0.07 4.36 4.25
N VAL A 13 0.57 5.33 5.02
CA VAL A 13 0.10 5.62 6.37
C VAL A 13 -1.29 6.30 6.36
N GLY A 14 -1.56 7.16 5.37
CA GLY A 14 -2.78 7.95 5.31
C GLY A 14 -4.01 7.17 4.84
N ILE A 15 -3.89 6.41 3.75
CA ILE A 15 -5.04 5.73 3.12
C ILE A 15 -4.78 4.24 2.79
N GLY A 16 -3.61 3.71 3.15
CA GLY A 16 -3.29 2.30 2.91
C GLY A 16 -4.07 1.36 3.83
N SER A 17 -4.57 0.26 3.28
CA SER A 17 -5.25 -0.79 4.05
C SER A 17 -4.95 -2.18 3.51
N ALA A 18 -4.86 -3.16 4.40
CA ALA A 18 -4.70 -4.58 4.03
C ALA A 18 -5.98 -5.20 3.47
N TYR A 19 -7.13 -4.58 3.75
CA TYR A 19 -8.44 -5.04 3.34
C TYR A 19 -9.41 -3.86 3.18
N LYS A 20 -10.51 -4.07 2.46
CA LYS A 20 -11.56 -3.06 2.30
C LYS A 20 -12.10 -2.67 3.68
N THR A 21 -12.09 -1.37 3.97
CA THR A 21 -12.51 -0.85 5.27
C THR A 21 -13.73 0.05 5.09
N GLY A 22 -14.89 -0.41 5.53
CA GLY A 22 -16.16 0.29 5.36
C GLY A 22 -16.65 0.33 3.90
N ASP A 23 -17.70 1.13 3.68
CA ASP A 23 -18.36 1.22 2.38
C ASP A 23 -17.75 2.28 1.45
N THR A 24 -17.03 3.26 2.01
CA THR A 24 -16.39 4.35 1.28
C THR A 24 -14.89 4.14 1.23
N GLU A 25 -14.28 4.21 0.04
CA GLU A 25 -12.82 4.15 -0.14
C GLU A 25 -12.22 5.56 0.03
N PRO A 26 -11.33 5.78 1.02
CA PRO A 26 -10.60 7.05 1.13
C PRO A 26 -9.82 7.40 -0.13
N VAL A 27 -9.66 8.70 -0.37
CA VAL A 27 -8.87 9.24 -1.48
C VAL A 27 -7.82 10.23 -0.98
N MET A 28 -6.73 10.38 -1.73
CA MET A 28 -5.65 11.31 -1.42
C MET A 28 -5.10 11.95 -2.70
N ASP A 29 -4.93 13.27 -2.68
CA ASP A 29 -4.24 13.98 -3.75
C ASP A 29 -2.73 13.92 -3.56
N ILE A 30 -2.03 13.52 -4.62
CA ILE A 30 -0.58 13.36 -4.62
C ILE A 30 0.03 14.17 -5.75
N LYS A 31 1.18 14.77 -5.47
CA LYS A 31 1.98 15.49 -6.46
C LYS A 31 3.24 14.70 -6.77
N GLY A 32 3.54 14.54 -8.05
CA GLY A 32 4.74 13.83 -8.51
C GLY A 32 5.24 14.35 -9.83
N ARG A 33 6.18 13.63 -10.42
CA ARG A 33 6.72 13.91 -11.75
C ARG A 33 6.07 12.99 -12.77
N ASN A 34 5.43 13.56 -13.78
CA ASN A 34 4.91 12.77 -14.89
C ASN A 34 6.08 12.14 -15.67
N LEU A 35 6.01 10.84 -15.93
CA LEU A 35 7.10 10.08 -16.57
C LEU A 35 7.17 10.29 -18.09
N LEU A 36 6.10 10.76 -18.72
CA LEU A 36 6.03 10.98 -20.17
C LEU A 36 6.63 12.34 -20.56
N ASN A 37 6.24 13.40 -19.85
CA ASN A 37 6.66 14.77 -20.19
C ASN A 37 7.65 15.38 -19.17
N GLY A 38 7.88 14.72 -18.03
CA GLY A 38 8.83 15.16 -17.00
C GLY A 38 8.35 16.31 -16.10
N LEU A 39 7.12 16.81 -16.28
CA LEU A 39 6.59 17.96 -15.55
C LEU A 39 5.91 17.54 -14.23
N PRO A 40 5.80 18.46 -13.24
CA PRO A 40 5.01 18.20 -12.04
C PRO A 40 3.52 18.02 -12.39
N GLU A 41 2.91 16.98 -11.82
CA GLU A 41 1.50 16.65 -12.02
C GLU A 41 0.87 16.24 -10.69
N ASN A 42 -0.42 16.55 -10.55
CA ASN A 42 -1.24 16.13 -9.41
C ASN A 42 -2.21 15.03 -9.88
N ILE A 43 -2.32 13.95 -9.14
CA ILE A 43 -3.33 12.91 -9.35
C ILE A 43 -4.03 12.59 -8.02
N THR A 44 -5.28 12.17 -8.09
CA THR A 44 -6.00 11.60 -6.95
C THR A 44 -5.83 10.08 -6.99
N VAL A 45 -5.43 9.48 -5.86
CA VAL A 45 -5.34 8.03 -5.68
C VAL A 45 -6.35 7.56 -4.65
N THR A 46 -6.84 6.34 -4.82
CA THR A 46 -7.82 5.69 -3.95
C THR A 46 -7.15 4.65 -3.05
N SER A 47 -7.73 4.38 -1.87
CA SER A 47 -7.27 3.30 -0.98
C SER A 47 -7.30 1.92 -1.65
N GLU A 48 -8.17 1.71 -2.63
CA GLU A 48 -8.21 0.48 -3.43
C GLU A 48 -6.94 0.30 -4.27
N GLU A 49 -6.51 1.33 -5.01
CA GLU A 49 -5.27 1.30 -5.79
C GLU A 49 -4.05 1.11 -4.88
N ILE A 50 -4.04 1.74 -3.71
CA ILE A 50 -2.95 1.57 -2.73
C ILE A 50 -2.94 0.14 -2.17
N ARG A 51 -4.11 -0.43 -1.88
CA ARG A 51 -4.25 -1.81 -1.42
C ARG A 51 -3.75 -2.82 -2.46
N GLU A 52 -4.04 -2.59 -3.73
CA GLU A 52 -3.50 -3.40 -4.83
C GLU A 52 -1.97 -3.28 -4.89
N ALA A 53 -1.43 -2.06 -4.82
CA ALA A 53 0.00 -1.80 -4.88
C ALA A 53 0.80 -2.45 -3.72
N ILE A 54 0.19 -2.62 -2.53
CA ILE A 54 0.84 -3.25 -1.37
C ILE A 54 0.50 -4.74 -1.20
N SER A 55 -0.26 -5.34 -2.12
CA SER A 55 -0.73 -6.73 -1.99
C SER A 55 0.42 -7.75 -1.96
N GLU A 56 1.43 -7.57 -2.81
CA GLU A 56 2.64 -8.42 -2.86
C GLU A 56 3.49 -8.35 -1.57
N PRO A 57 3.91 -7.17 -1.06
CA PRO A 57 4.65 -7.15 0.20
C PRO A 57 3.82 -7.66 1.37
N LEU A 58 2.49 -7.47 1.35
CA LEU A 58 1.60 -8.01 2.37
C LEU A 58 1.51 -9.54 2.33
N SER A 59 1.52 -10.16 1.15
CA SER A 59 1.51 -11.63 1.03
C SER A 59 2.76 -12.25 1.66
N HIS A 60 3.93 -11.64 1.44
CA HIS A 60 5.17 -12.08 2.08
C HIS A 60 5.10 -12.04 3.63
N VAL A 61 4.47 -11.01 4.19
CA VAL A 61 4.26 -10.91 5.64
C VAL A 61 3.33 -12.02 6.14
N ILE A 62 2.23 -12.28 5.42
CA ILE A 62 1.27 -13.33 5.76
C ILE A 62 1.93 -14.72 5.70
N ASP A 63 2.73 -14.99 4.68
CA ASP A 63 3.40 -16.28 4.52
C ASP A 63 4.46 -16.52 5.59
N ALA A 64 5.17 -15.46 6.02
CA ALA A 64 6.07 -15.53 7.16
C ALA A 64 5.31 -15.87 8.47
N ILE A 65 4.14 -15.26 8.69
CA ILE A 65 3.27 -15.58 9.84
C ILE A 65 2.81 -17.04 9.80
N LYS A 66 2.29 -17.51 8.66
CA LYS A 66 1.85 -18.90 8.49
C LYS A 66 2.97 -19.89 8.75
N THR A 67 4.13 -19.66 8.13
CA THR A 67 5.32 -20.50 8.30
C THR A 67 5.76 -20.56 9.77
N THR A 68 5.62 -19.45 10.51
CA THR A 68 5.96 -19.40 11.93
C THR A 68 4.99 -20.24 12.76
N LEU A 69 3.68 -20.12 12.49
CA LEU A 69 2.65 -20.91 13.17
C LEU A 69 2.79 -22.42 12.88
N GLU A 70 3.08 -22.80 11.63
CA GLU A 70 3.29 -24.20 11.23
C GLU A 70 4.49 -24.85 11.92
N LYS A 71 5.53 -24.06 12.23
CA LYS A 71 6.73 -24.52 12.92
C LYS A 71 6.61 -24.48 14.45
N THR A 72 5.52 -23.92 14.99
CA THR A 72 5.34 -23.79 16.43
C THR A 72 4.93 -25.16 17.01
N PRO A 73 5.71 -25.74 17.94
CA PRO A 73 5.34 -26.98 18.61
C PRO A 73 4.00 -26.82 19.34
N PRO A 74 3.17 -27.87 19.45
CA PRO A 74 1.85 -27.83 20.09
C PRO A 74 1.87 -27.63 21.62
N GLU A 75 3.02 -27.22 22.17
CA GLU A 75 3.33 -27.14 23.60
C GLU A 75 3.15 -25.72 24.16
N LEU A 76 2.67 -24.77 23.34
CA LEU A 76 2.12 -23.47 23.73
C LEU A 76 0.59 -23.46 23.59
#